data_AF-A0A0C3C1Z4-F1
#
_entry.id   AF-A0A0C3C1Z4-F1
#
_cell.length_a   1.000
_cell.length_b   1.000
_cell.length_c   1.000
_cell.angle_alpha   90.00
_cell.angle_beta   90.00
_cell.angle_gamma   90.00
#
_symmetry.space_group_name_H-M   'P 1'
#
loop_
_entity.id
_entity.type
_entity.pdbx_description
1 polymer ?
#
loop_
_entity_poly.entity_id
_entity_poly.type
_entity_poly.pdbx_seq_one_letter_code
_entity_poly.pdbx_strand_id
1 'polypeptide(L)'
;MYIAIKLARVNDKFQDPLYLFLELVRAGVMHGHLWSGRAFSGGPSFGGDDEKSSMLLVMRVLSIVPLNFKAQPWSAPLSRELLVFNSFVRSLTRALRTLLEVNTGFGVLAKVYLDALTHINNGTRVRDPNAPGVKVAKEMALDLCEETFPGVKYPKAEVERGFRFWDVALAAMRQLHSEDSVMRELIEQFEAAEAWLAPMRP
;
A
#
# COMPACT_ATOMS: atom_id res chain seq x y z
N MET A 1 4.53 -13.59 -4.77
CA MET A 1 5.90 -13.03 -4.69
C MET A 1 6.89 -14.01 -4.04
N TYR A 2 6.64 -14.46 -2.80
CA TYR A 2 7.50 -15.43 -2.09
C TYR A 2 7.80 -16.72 -2.88
N ILE A 3 6.77 -17.33 -3.49
CA ILE A 3 6.92 -18.56 -4.29
C ILE A 3 7.85 -18.34 -5.48
N ALA A 4 7.73 -17.22 -6.19
CA ALA A 4 8.56 -16.92 -7.36
C ALA A 4 10.05 -16.79 -7.00
N ILE A 5 10.36 -16.06 -5.93
CA ILE A 5 11.75 -15.90 -5.45
C ILE A 5 12.31 -17.23 -4.95
N LYS A 6 11.52 -18.03 -4.23
CA LYS A 6 11.91 -19.36 -3.74
C LYS A 6 12.18 -20.34 -4.89
N LEU A 7 11.34 -20.34 -5.93
CA LEU A 7 11.54 -21.16 -7.13
C LEU A 7 12.78 -20.75 -7.91
N ALA A 8 13.03 -19.45 -8.04
CA ALA A 8 14.21 -18.92 -8.70
C ALA A 8 15.53 -19.20 -7.95
N ARG A 9 15.46 -19.58 -6.66
CA ARG A 9 16.62 -19.87 -5.79
C ARG A 9 17.65 -18.72 -5.74
N VAL A 10 17.17 -17.48 -5.80
CA VAL A 10 17.99 -16.27 -5.75
C VAL A 10 17.97 -15.65 -4.35
N ASN A 11 19.11 -15.09 -3.94
CA ASN A 11 19.25 -14.38 -2.65
C ASN A 11 19.19 -12.86 -2.81
N ASP A 12 19.05 -12.36 -4.05
CA ASP A 12 18.90 -10.94 -4.35
C ASP A 12 17.60 -10.38 -3.77
N LYS A 13 17.64 -9.10 -3.41
CA LYS A 13 16.47 -8.36 -2.89
C LYS A 13 15.53 -7.93 -4.02
N PHE A 14 14.90 -8.90 -4.69
CA PHE A 14 14.00 -8.66 -5.82
C PHE A 14 12.54 -8.37 -5.43
N GLN A 15 12.22 -8.15 -4.15
CA GLN A 15 10.85 -7.88 -3.71
C GLN A 15 10.28 -6.61 -4.38
N ASP A 16 11.01 -5.49 -4.29
CA ASP A 16 10.53 -4.20 -4.85
C ASP A 16 10.48 -4.22 -6.39
N PRO A 17 11.53 -4.69 -7.11
CA PRO A 17 11.45 -4.84 -8.56
C PRO A 17 10.32 -5.79 -8.99
N LEU A 18 10.10 -6.90 -8.27
CA LEU A 18 9.05 -7.86 -8.61
C LEU A 18 7.65 -7.28 -8.36
N TYR A 19 7.46 -6.46 -7.33
CA TYR A 19 6.21 -5.74 -7.12
C TYR A 19 5.96 -4.76 -8.28
N LEU A 20 6.95 -3.94 -8.62
CA LEU A 20 6.85 -2.99 -9.72
C LEU A 20 6.60 -3.69 -11.06
N PHE A 21 7.25 -4.83 -11.32
CA PHE A 21 7.01 -5.67 -12.48
C PHE A 21 5.54 -6.08 -12.60
N LEU A 22 4.95 -6.61 -11.51
CA LEU A 22 3.55 -7.04 -11.51
C LEU A 22 2.59 -5.89 -11.81
N GLU A 23 2.87 -4.71 -11.27
CA GLU A 23 2.06 -3.52 -11.53
C GLU A 23 2.22 -3.00 -12.97
N LEU A 24 3.42 -3.08 -13.56
CA LEU A 24 3.65 -2.76 -14.98
C LEU A 24 2.98 -3.75 -15.93
N VAL A 25 2.93 -5.04 -15.56
CA VAL A 25 2.16 -6.08 -16.27
C VAL A 25 0.66 -5.77 -16.20
N ARG A 26 0.14 -5.45 -15.01
CA ARG A 26 -1.27 -5.06 -14.82
C ARG A 26 -1.65 -3.81 -15.61
N ALA A 27 -0.75 -2.84 -15.67
CA ALA A 27 -0.94 -1.63 -16.46
C ALA A 27 -0.83 -1.86 -17.98
N GLY A 28 -0.47 -3.08 -18.42
CA GLY A 28 -0.37 -3.43 -19.84
C GLY A 28 0.82 -2.81 -20.56
N VAL A 29 1.84 -2.33 -19.83
CA VAL A 29 3.03 -1.67 -20.43
C VAL A 29 4.28 -2.55 -20.45
N MET A 30 4.20 -3.75 -19.86
CA MET A 30 5.28 -4.75 -19.88
C MET A 30 5.11 -5.71 -21.07
N HIS A 31 5.53 -5.30 -22.26
CA HIS A 31 5.47 -6.11 -23.49
C HIS A 31 6.67 -5.88 -24.41
N GLY A 32 6.77 -6.65 -25.50
CA GLY A 32 7.83 -6.53 -26.52
C GLY A 32 7.49 -5.62 -27.72
N HIS A 33 6.28 -5.04 -27.79
CA HIS A 33 5.88 -4.18 -28.90
C HIS A 33 6.47 -2.77 -28.84
N LEU A 34 6.68 -2.17 -30.03
CA LEU A 34 7.08 -0.79 -30.20
C LEU A 34 6.01 0.18 -29.71
N TRP A 35 6.44 1.31 -29.13
CA TRP A 35 5.53 2.39 -28.76
C TRP A 35 5.08 3.14 -30.02
N SER A 36 3.77 3.33 -30.18
CA SER A 36 3.17 4.02 -31.34
C SER A 36 3.58 3.44 -32.70
N GLY A 37 3.94 2.15 -32.77
CA GLY A 37 4.38 1.48 -33.99
C GLY A 37 5.73 1.97 -34.53
N ARG A 38 6.51 2.75 -33.76
CA ARG A 38 7.78 3.35 -34.20
C ARG A 38 8.95 2.85 -33.37
N ALA A 39 10.03 2.47 -34.06
CA ALA A 39 11.30 2.16 -33.41
C ALA A 39 12.01 3.45 -32.96
N PHE A 40 12.39 3.51 -31.67
CA PHE A 40 13.26 4.55 -31.14
C PHE A 40 14.72 4.08 -31.10
N SER A 41 15.67 5.03 -31.08
CA SER A 41 17.10 4.67 -31.08
C SER A 41 17.54 4.00 -29.79
N GLY A 42 18.54 3.11 -29.92
CA GLY A 42 19.07 2.32 -28.81
C GLY A 42 18.15 1.17 -28.39
N GLY A 43 17.18 0.81 -29.22
CA GLY A 43 16.50 -0.48 -29.17
C GLY A 43 17.26 -1.56 -29.97
N PRO A 44 16.66 -2.75 -30.12
CA PRO A 44 17.23 -3.87 -30.88
C PRO A 44 17.57 -3.56 -32.35
N SER A 45 18.85 -3.70 -32.69
CA SER A 45 19.36 -3.43 -34.04
C SER A 45 19.47 -4.67 -34.94
N PHE A 46 19.62 -5.85 -34.36
CA PHE A 46 19.92 -7.10 -35.07
C PHE A 46 18.81 -8.13 -34.84
N GLY A 47 18.69 -9.09 -35.76
CA GLY A 47 17.69 -10.16 -35.73
C GLY A 47 16.40 -9.83 -36.50
N GLY A 48 15.55 -10.85 -36.62
CA GLY A 48 14.19 -10.73 -37.14
C GLY A 48 13.27 -9.96 -36.17
N ASP A 49 12.05 -9.68 -36.62
CA ASP A 49 11.11 -8.86 -35.83
C ASP A 49 10.72 -9.53 -34.50
N ASP A 50 10.58 -10.86 -34.48
CA ASP A 50 10.29 -11.62 -33.27
C ASP A 50 11.45 -11.58 -32.25
N GLU A 51 12.70 -11.67 -32.75
CA GLU A 51 13.90 -11.58 -31.91
C GLU A 51 14.04 -10.17 -31.33
N LYS A 52 13.79 -9.14 -32.13
CA LYS A 52 13.78 -7.75 -31.68
C LYS A 52 12.69 -7.50 -30.65
N SER A 53 11.48 -8.04 -30.86
CA SER A 53 10.39 -7.92 -29.89
C SER A 53 10.73 -8.60 -28.56
N SER A 54 11.33 -9.78 -28.62
CA SER A 54 11.82 -10.50 -27.44
C SER A 54 12.90 -9.70 -26.70
N MET A 55 13.88 -9.16 -27.43
CA MET A 55 14.94 -8.35 -26.82
C MET A 55 14.39 -7.06 -26.20
N LEU A 56 13.40 -6.41 -26.81
CA LEU A 56 12.71 -5.25 -26.22
C LEU A 56 12.09 -5.59 -24.87
N LEU A 57 11.37 -6.71 -24.78
CA LEU A 57 10.77 -7.16 -23.53
C LEU A 57 11.84 -7.41 -22.47
N VAL A 58 12.91 -8.13 -22.81
CA VAL A 58 14.04 -8.41 -21.90
C VAL A 58 14.66 -7.11 -21.40
N MET A 59 14.94 -6.15 -22.30
CA MET A 59 15.51 -4.86 -21.92
C MET A 59 14.61 -4.10 -20.94
N ARG A 60 13.29 -4.12 -21.14
CA ARG A 60 12.30 -3.49 -20.24
C ARG A 60 12.27 -4.17 -18.87
N VAL A 61 12.20 -5.50 -18.83
CA VAL A 61 12.20 -6.30 -17.59
C VAL A 61 13.49 -6.11 -16.80
N LEU A 62 14.65 -6.00 -17.44
CA LEU A 62 15.92 -5.80 -16.72
C LEU A 62 16.09 -4.35 -16.26
N SER A 63 15.49 -3.37 -16.95
CA SER A 63 15.64 -1.95 -16.61
C SER A 63 14.99 -1.52 -15.30
N ILE A 64 14.12 -2.34 -14.70
CA ILE A 64 13.52 -2.08 -13.38
C ILE A 64 14.42 -2.51 -12.21
N VAL A 65 15.49 -3.28 -12.47
CA VAL A 65 16.42 -3.74 -11.44
C VAL A 65 17.51 -2.67 -11.26
N PRO A 66 17.80 -2.21 -10.02
CA PRO A 66 18.88 -1.27 -9.78
C PRO A 66 20.23 -1.84 -10.19
N LEU A 67 20.95 -1.12 -11.05
CA LEU A 67 22.33 -1.45 -11.41
C LEU A 67 23.29 -0.86 -10.37
N ASN A 68 24.30 -1.63 -9.95
CA ASN A 68 25.34 -1.13 -9.06
C ASN A 68 26.39 -0.35 -9.86
N PHE A 69 26.56 0.93 -9.54
CA PHE A 69 27.50 1.81 -10.23
C PHE A 69 28.79 1.99 -9.46
N LYS A 70 29.91 2.03 -10.18
CA LYS A 70 31.14 2.65 -9.66
C LYS A 70 30.92 4.16 -9.53
N ALA A 71 31.67 4.82 -8.64
CA ALA A 71 31.64 6.27 -8.47
C ALA A 71 32.32 7.00 -9.66
N GLN A 72 31.77 6.84 -10.87
CA GLN A 72 32.24 7.43 -12.11
C GLN A 72 31.04 7.84 -12.99
N PRO A 73 31.18 8.85 -13.86
CA PRO A 73 30.12 9.23 -14.78
C PRO A 73 29.72 8.09 -15.73
N TRP A 74 28.43 8.05 -16.10
CA TRP A 74 27.93 7.12 -17.10
C TRP A 74 28.45 7.50 -18.50
N SER A 75 29.08 6.54 -19.18
CA SER A 75 29.66 6.72 -20.52
C SER A 75 29.02 5.82 -21.59
N ALA A 76 28.11 4.94 -21.21
CA ALA A 76 27.48 4.00 -22.14
C ALA A 76 26.33 4.63 -22.95
N PRO A 77 25.94 4.04 -24.08
CA PRO A 77 24.89 4.58 -24.94
C PRO A 77 23.54 4.74 -24.24
N LEU A 78 22.79 5.76 -24.63
CA LEU A 78 21.42 5.99 -24.17
C LEU A 78 20.40 5.31 -25.10
N SER A 79 19.41 4.65 -24.52
CA SER A 79 18.29 4.08 -25.25
C SER A 79 17.04 4.94 -25.10
N ARG A 80 16.60 5.60 -26.19
CA ARG A 80 15.36 6.36 -26.21
C ARG A 80 14.15 5.46 -25.96
N GLU A 81 14.22 4.23 -26.44
CA GLU A 81 13.23 3.19 -26.19
C GLU A 81 13.03 2.93 -24.70
N LEU A 82 14.13 2.78 -23.95
CA LEU A 82 14.07 2.60 -22.50
C LEU A 82 13.74 3.89 -21.75
N LEU A 83 14.08 5.06 -22.28
CA LEU A 83 13.67 6.34 -21.69
C LEU A 83 12.15 6.53 -21.75
N VAL A 84 11.50 6.13 -22.85
CA VAL A 84 10.03 6.11 -22.94
C VAL A 84 9.47 5.14 -21.91
N PHE A 85 9.99 3.91 -21.85
CA PHE A 85 9.56 2.93 -20.85
C PHE A 85 9.73 3.44 -19.41
N ASN A 86 10.85 4.10 -19.12
CA ASN A 86 11.15 4.66 -17.80
C ASN A 86 10.13 5.72 -17.36
N SER A 87 9.42 6.37 -18.29
CA SER A 87 8.33 7.29 -17.91
C SER A 87 7.16 6.57 -17.23
N PHE A 88 6.82 5.34 -17.67
CA PHE A 88 5.83 4.48 -17.01
C PHE A 88 6.35 3.98 -15.66
N VAL A 89 7.59 3.51 -15.62
CA VAL A 89 8.28 3.08 -14.38
C VAL A 89 8.23 4.18 -13.33
N ARG A 90 8.58 5.43 -13.69
CA ARG A 90 8.57 6.57 -12.76
C ARG A 90 7.16 6.97 -12.32
N SER A 91 6.20 6.97 -13.24
CA SER A 91 4.80 7.30 -12.92
C SER A 91 4.21 6.29 -11.94
N LEU A 92 4.44 5.00 -12.19
CA LEU A 92 3.93 3.93 -11.33
C LEU A 92 4.66 3.90 -9.98
N THR A 93 5.99 4.05 -9.97
CA THR A 93 6.76 4.15 -8.72
C THR A 93 6.29 5.32 -7.86
N ARG A 94 5.96 6.46 -8.48
CA ARG A 94 5.40 7.62 -7.74
C ARG A 94 4.03 7.29 -7.17
N ALA A 95 3.13 6.72 -7.97
CA ALA A 95 1.80 6.32 -7.51
C ALA A 95 1.88 5.31 -6.35
N LEU A 96 2.74 4.30 -6.47
CA LEU A 96 2.99 3.33 -5.41
C LEU A 96 3.56 3.98 -4.15
N ARG A 97 4.52 4.90 -4.27
CA ARG A 97 5.03 5.65 -3.12
C ARG A 97 3.93 6.46 -2.46
N THR A 98 3.11 7.18 -3.22
CA THR A 98 1.98 7.94 -2.67
C THR A 98 0.96 7.03 -1.96
N LEU A 99 0.71 5.82 -2.48
CA LEU A 99 -0.14 4.83 -1.82
C LEU A 99 0.50 4.28 -0.52
N LEU A 100 1.84 4.24 -0.45
CA LEU A 100 2.61 3.70 0.66
C LEU A 100 3.09 4.75 1.67
N GLU A 101 2.92 6.04 1.40
CA GLU A 101 3.14 7.13 2.36
C GLU A 101 2.03 7.10 3.44
N VAL A 102 2.02 6.02 4.20
CA VAL A 102 1.16 5.81 5.36
C VAL A 102 1.73 6.65 6.50
N ASN A 103 0.96 7.62 6.99
CA ASN A 103 1.28 8.28 8.24
C ASN A 103 0.59 7.56 9.40
N THR A 104 1.26 7.48 10.54
CA THR A 104 0.69 6.91 11.78
C THR A 104 -0.35 7.84 12.41
N GLY A 105 -0.57 9.03 11.84
CA GLY A 105 -1.45 10.07 12.36
C GLY A 105 -2.89 9.61 12.53
N PHE A 106 -3.40 8.77 11.61
CA PHE A 106 -4.75 8.20 11.74
C PHE A 106 -4.90 7.31 12.98
N GLY A 107 -3.88 6.50 13.28
CA GLY A 107 -3.85 5.67 14.48
C GLY A 107 -3.78 6.52 15.75
N VAL A 108 -3.03 7.62 15.73
CA VAL A 108 -2.95 8.57 16.86
C VAL A 108 -4.29 9.26 17.08
N LEU A 109 -5.00 9.68 16.02
CA LEU A 109 -6.34 10.26 16.11
C LEU A 109 -7.34 9.29 16.75
N ALA A 110 -7.40 8.04 16.26
CA ALA A 110 -8.27 7.02 16.84
C ALA A 110 -7.94 6.74 18.32
N LYS A 111 -6.65 6.69 18.67
CA LYS A 111 -6.18 6.53 20.04
C LYS A 111 -6.64 7.66 20.94
N VAL A 112 -6.51 8.92 20.51
CA VAL A 112 -6.96 10.08 21.31
C VAL A 112 -8.47 10.00 21.58
N TYR A 113 -9.28 9.66 20.59
CA TYR A 113 -10.71 9.44 20.78
C TYR A 113 -11.01 8.35 21.84
N LEU A 114 -10.39 7.18 21.70
CA LEU A 114 -10.63 6.04 22.59
C LEU A 114 -10.16 6.30 24.03
N ASP A 115 -9.02 6.97 24.19
CA ASP A 115 -8.51 7.38 25.49
C ASP A 115 -9.42 8.41 26.15
N ALA A 116 -9.87 9.42 25.39
CA ALA A 116 -10.78 10.44 25.86
C ALA A 116 -12.09 9.83 26.35
N LEU A 117 -12.68 8.94 25.55
CA LEU A 117 -13.91 8.24 25.90
C LEU A 117 -13.73 7.38 27.16
N THR A 118 -12.62 6.66 27.26
CA THR A 118 -12.29 5.85 28.44
C THR A 118 -12.11 6.72 29.68
N HIS A 119 -11.44 7.86 29.55
CA HIS A 119 -11.23 8.81 30.63
C HIS A 119 -12.56 9.41 31.11
N ILE A 120 -13.42 9.87 30.19
CA ILE A 120 -14.75 10.39 30.49
C ILE A 120 -15.63 9.32 31.14
N ASN A 121 -15.48 8.06 30.74
CA ASN A 121 -16.16 6.91 31.34
C ASN A 121 -15.42 6.37 32.59
N ASN A 122 -14.99 7.26 33.47
CA ASN A 122 -14.36 6.97 34.77
C ASN A 122 -13.13 6.04 34.68
N GLY A 123 -12.32 6.18 33.62
CA GLY A 123 -11.14 5.34 33.39
C GLY A 123 -11.45 3.90 32.98
N THR A 124 -12.69 3.61 32.58
CA THR A 124 -13.12 2.28 32.16
C THR A 124 -13.68 2.29 30.75
N ARG A 125 -13.58 1.17 30.02
CA ARG A 125 -14.17 1.06 28.69
C ARG A 125 -15.70 1.12 28.75
N VAL A 126 -16.32 1.69 27.72
CA VAL A 126 -17.77 1.56 27.51
C VAL A 126 -18.08 0.10 27.18
N ARG A 127 -19.11 -0.48 27.81
CA ARG A 127 -19.57 -1.86 27.55
C ARG A 127 -20.92 -1.93 26.86
N ASP A 128 -21.78 -0.94 27.12
CA ASP A 128 -23.09 -0.80 26.48
C ASP A 128 -23.13 0.56 25.77
N PRO A 129 -23.21 0.58 24.42
CA PRO A 129 -23.25 1.84 23.66
C PRO A 129 -24.52 2.67 23.94
N ASN A 130 -25.58 2.05 24.47
CA ASN A 130 -26.86 2.68 24.74
C ASN A 130 -27.05 3.07 26.22
N ALA A 131 -26.04 2.83 27.06
CA ALA A 131 -26.13 3.20 28.47
C ALA A 131 -26.27 4.72 28.66
N PRO A 132 -26.97 5.17 29.72
CA PRO A 132 -27.16 6.59 30.00
C PRO A 132 -25.84 7.35 30.04
N GLY A 133 -25.76 8.49 29.35
CA GLY A 133 -24.58 9.36 29.30
C GLY A 133 -23.50 8.94 28.29
N VAL A 134 -23.51 7.71 27.77
CA VAL A 134 -22.50 7.24 26.80
C VAL A 134 -22.50 8.06 25.52
N LYS A 135 -23.68 8.40 24.99
CA LYS A 135 -23.79 9.25 23.79
C LYS A 135 -23.13 10.63 23.99
N VAL A 136 -23.32 11.22 25.17
CA VAL A 136 -22.71 12.52 25.51
C VAL A 136 -21.20 12.35 25.66
N ALA A 137 -20.74 11.29 26.32
CA ALA A 137 -19.31 11.00 26.46
C ALA A 137 -18.61 10.80 25.11
N LYS A 138 -19.26 10.12 24.15
CA LYS A 138 -18.76 9.96 22.78
C LYS A 138 -18.64 11.29 22.06
N GLU A 139 -19.64 12.16 22.16
CA GLU A 139 -19.59 13.50 21.55
C GLU A 139 -18.47 14.34 22.16
N MET A 140 -18.32 14.34 23.49
CA MET A 140 -17.23 15.05 24.17
C MET A 140 -15.84 14.53 23.75
N ALA A 141 -15.69 13.22 23.55
CA ALA A 141 -14.44 12.64 23.03
C ALA A 141 -14.15 13.06 21.58
N LEU A 142 -15.19 13.22 20.76
CA LEU A 142 -15.08 13.77 19.40
C LEU A 142 -14.71 15.26 19.41
N ASP A 143 -15.33 16.06 20.29
CA ASP A 143 -14.99 17.47 20.49
C ASP A 143 -13.50 17.64 20.86
N LEU A 144 -12.99 16.80 21.78
CA LEU A 144 -11.58 16.83 22.15
C LEU A 144 -10.65 16.52 20.97
N CYS A 145 -11.07 15.66 20.04
CA CYS A 145 -10.29 15.40 18.82
C CYS A 145 -10.26 16.62 17.89
N GLU A 146 -11.33 17.40 17.83
CA GLU A 146 -11.33 18.67 17.09
C GLU A 146 -10.33 19.67 17.67
N GLU A 147 -10.29 19.79 18.99
CA GLU A 147 -9.36 20.69 19.68
C GLU A 147 -7.90 20.23 19.59
N THR A 148 -7.65 18.92 19.70
CA THR A 148 -6.29 18.34 19.76
C THR A 148 -5.61 18.33 18.39
N PHE A 149 -6.37 18.25 17.29
CA PHE A 149 -5.83 18.11 15.93
C PHE A 149 -6.21 19.28 15.01
N PRO A 150 -5.77 20.52 15.29
CA PRO A 150 -6.16 21.71 14.51
C PRO A 150 -5.66 21.68 13.06
N GLY A 151 -4.65 20.87 12.75
CA GLY A 151 -4.15 20.66 11.39
C GLY A 151 -4.92 19.61 10.57
N VAL A 152 -5.84 18.87 11.19
CA VAL A 152 -6.66 17.84 10.52
C VAL A 152 -7.99 18.45 10.12
N LYS A 153 -8.38 18.25 8.86
CA LYS A 153 -9.66 18.74 8.35
C LYS A 153 -10.78 17.79 8.81
N TYR A 154 -11.79 18.32 9.49
CA TYR A 154 -12.94 17.57 10.03
C TYR A 154 -12.57 16.35 10.91
N PRO A 155 -11.82 16.54 12.03
CA PRO A 155 -11.32 15.43 12.85
C PRO A 155 -12.39 14.41 13.30
N LYS A 156 -13.62 14.86 13.62
CA LYS A 156 -14.72 13.95 13.97
C LYS A 156 -15.08 12.98 12.85
N ALA A 157 -15.25 13.49 11.64
CA ALA A 157 -15.55 12.69 10.46
C ALA A 157 -14.40 11.73 10.11
N GLU A 158 -13.16 12.13 10.38
CA GLU A 158 -11.99 11.28 10.23
C GLU A 158 -12.01 10.11 11.23
N VAL A 159 -12.33 10.35 12.51
CA VAL A 159 -12.48 9.28 13.51
C VAL A 159 -13.47 8.21 13.04
N GLU A 160 -14.67 8.63 12.61
CA GLU A 160 -15.66 7.69 12.06
C GLU A 160 -15.16 6.95 10.82
N ARG A 161 -14.42 7.65 9.93
CA ARG A 161 -13.84 7.04 8.73
C ARG A 161 -12.84 5.95 9.08
N GLY A 162 -12.06 6.13 10.14
CA GLY A 162 -11.16 5.10 10.67
C GLY A 162 -11.91 3.85 11.10
N PHE A 163 -13.01 4.02 11.82
CA PHE A 163 -13.83 2.88 12.27
C PHE A 163 -14.54 2.17 11.11
N ARG A 164 -14.97 2.88 10.07
CA ARG A 164 -15.45 2.25 8.83
C ARG A 164 -14.35 1.44 8.13
N PHE A 165 -13.11 1.95 8.12
CA PHE A 165 -11.98 1.19 7.56
C PHE A 165 -11.66 -0.05 8.40
N TRP A 166 -11.80 0.02 9.73
CA TRP A 166 -11.68 -1.15 10.61
C TRP A 166 -12.66 -2.25 10.23
N ASP A 167 -13.91 -1.92 9.89
CA ASP A 167 -14.90 -2.92 9.42
C ASP A 167 -14.45 -3.62 8.14
N VAL A 168 -13.89 -2.86 7.19
CA VAL A 168 -13.32 -3.41 5.94
C VAL A 168 -12.13 -4.32 6.23
N ALA A 169 -11.24 -3.89 7.12
CA ALA A 169 -10.06 -4.67 7.51
C ALA A 169 -10.45 -5.98 8.23
N LEU A 170 -11.43 -5.93 9.14
CA LEU A 170 -11.93 -7.11 9.84
C LEU A 170 -12.63 -8.07 8.88
N ALA A 171 -13.43 -7.58 7.93
CA ALA A 171 -14.04 -8.40 6.89
C ALA A 171 -12.98 -9.09 6.02
N ALA A 172 -11.92 -8.39 5.63
CA ALA A 172 -10.80 -8.97 4.89
C ALA A 172 -10.07 -10.04 5.72
N MET A 173 -9.82 -9.81 7.01
CA MET A 173 -9.22 -10.80 7.89
C MET A 173 -10.06 -12.07 8.04
N ARG A 174 -11.39 -11.94 8.15
CA ARG A 174 -12.33 -13.07 8.17
C ARG A 174 -12.29 -13.85 6.86
N GLN A 175 -12.21 -13.17 5.71
CA GLN A 175 -12.08 -13.82 4.40
C GLN A 175 -10.74 -14.56 4.26
N LEU A 176 -9.63 -13.94 4.65
CA LEU A 176 -8.33 -14.60 4.60
C LEU A 176 -8.27 -15.83 5.51
N HIS A 177 -8.95 -15.78 6.65
CA HIS A 177 -9.07 -16.94 7.54
C HIS A 177 -9.90 -18.07 6.92
N SER A 178 -11.00 -17.75 6.21
CA SER A 178 -11.82 -18.77 5.54
C SER A 178 -11.10 -19.46 4.37
N GLU A 179 -10.07 -18.82 3.83
CA GLU A 179 -9.17 -19.36 2.80
C GLU A 179 -7.90 -20.02 3.38
N ASP A 180 -7.86 -20.31 4.70
CA ASP A 180 -6.70 -20.86 5.42
C ASP A 180 -5.38 -20.08 5.17
N SER A 181 -5.50 -18.79 4.85
CA SER A 181 -4.38 -17.92 4.45
C SER A 181 -3.82 -17.07 5.59
N VAL A 182 -4.41 -17.17 6.79
CA VAL A 182 -4.01 -16.46 8.00
C VAL A 182 -4.06 -17.39 9.22
N MET A 183 -3.08 -17.23 10.12
CA MET A 183 -3.01 -17.97 11.38
C MET A 183 -4.24 -17.71 12.25
N ARG A 184 -4.79 -18.78 12.85
CA ARG A 184 -5.98 -18.71 13.71
C ARG A 184 -5.81 -17.74 14.88
N GLU A 185 -4.65 -17.73 15.53
CA GLU A 185 -4.37 -16.84 16.66
C GLU A 185 -4.49 -15.36 16.26
N LEU A 186 -4.18 -15.03 15.00
CA LEU A 186 -4.23 -13.66 14.52
C LEU A 186 -5.68 -13.19 14.33
N ILE A 187 -6.56 -14.02 13.75
CA ILE A 187 -7.98 -13.65 13.63
C ILE A 187 -8.64 -13.54 15.01
N GLU A 188 -8.28 -14.39 15.97
CA GLU A 188 -8.78 -14.32 17.35
C GLU A 188 -8.44 -12.99 18.02
N GLN A 189 -7.26 -12.41 17.75
CA GLN A 189 -6.89 -11.06 18.23
C GLN A 189 -7.77 -9.97 17.62
N PHE A 190 -8.08 -10.05 16.32
CA PHE A 190 -8.95 -9.08 15.65
C PHE A 190 -10.39 -9.15 16.17
N GLU A 191 -10.92 -10.35 16.39
CA GLU A 191 -12.26 -10.54 16.98
C GLU A 191 -12.33 -10.03 18.43
N ALA A 192 -11.28 -10.28 19.23
CA ALA A 192 -11.20 -9.76 20.59
C ALA A 192 -11.12 -8.21 20.62
N ALA A 193 -10.34 -7.63 19.70
CA ALA A 193 -10.27 -6.18 19.53
C ALA A 193 -11.61 -5.60 19.07
N GLU A 194 -12.32 -6.28 18.17
CA GLU A 194 -13.66 -5.87 17.74
C GLU A 194 -14.66 -5.89 18.90
N ALA A 195 -14.70 -6.96 19.68
CA ALA A 195 -15.57 -7.05 20.85
C ALA A 195 -15.26 -5.98 21.90
N TRP A 196 -13.99 -5.57 22.01
CA TRP A 196 -13.59 -4.44 22.86
C TRP A 196 -14.06 -3.11 22.25
N LEU A 197 -13.88 -2.91 20.95
CA LEU A 197 -14.10 -1.63 20.26
C LEU A 197 -15.57 -1.32 19.99
N ALA A 198 -16.38 -2.30 19.60
CA ALA A 198 -17.77 -2.16 19.18
C ALA A 198 -18.63 -1.20 20.04
N PRO A 199 -18.66 -1.30 21.38
CA PRO A 199 -19.46 -0.39 22.21
C PRO A 199 -18.93 1.06 22.25
N MET A 200 -17.66 1.27 21.94
CA MET A 200 -16.97 2.56 22.02
C MET A 200 -16.98 3.37 20.71
N ARG A 201 -17.41 2.78 19.60
CA ARG A 201 -17.47 3.48 18.31
C ARG A 201 -18.45 4.68 18.35
N PRO A 202 -18.17 5.79 17.65
CA PRO A 202 -19.07 6.94 17.58
C PRO A 202 -20.46 6.56 17.05
#